data_AF-A0A942F8N6-F1
#
_entry.id   AF-A0A942F8N6-F1
#
_cell.length_a   1.000
_cell.length_b   1.000
_cell.length_c   1.000
_cell.angle_alpha   90.00
_cell.angle_beta   90.00
_cell.angle_gamma   90.00
#
_symmetry.space_group_name_H-M   'P 1'
#
loop_
_entity.id
_entity.type
_entity.pdbx_description
1 polymer ?
#
loop_
_entity_poly.entity_id
_entity_poly.type
_entity_poly.pdbx_seq_one_letter_code
_entity_poly.pdbx_strand_id
1 'polypeptide(L)'
;MTLIIAGFGENHYQAIFQCMKTAQNSSESVEELKWQLEQRNDELALINSVLTGLSRKLGINEIFELVGEKIREIFKAQVIDIVTYDRATNLIEDRYSYEKGDRTLVGPRAPKGFRKHIIDNGQPLII
;
A
#
# COMPACT_ATOMS: atom_id res chain seq x y z
N MET A 1 -33.61 54.13 -15.17
CA MET A 1 -32.23 54.36 -14.69
C MET A 1 -31.38 53.22 -15.19
N THR A 2 -30.77 53.40 -16.36
CA THR A 2 -30.02 52.39 -17.10
C THR A 2 -28.57 52.45 -16.62
N LEU A 3 -28.09 51.41 -15.95
CA LEU A 3 -26.70 51.30 -15.56
C LEU A 3 -25.90 50.80 -16.76
N ILE A 4 -25.28 51.73 -17.48
CA ILE A 4 -24.30 51.44 -18.53
C ILE A 4 -22.99 51.10 -17.82
N ILE A 5 -22.56 49.84 -17.86
CA ILE A 5 -21.22 49.45 -17.42
C ILE A 5 -20.26 49.81 -18.55
N ALA A 6 -19.52 50.91 -18.36
CA ALA A 6 -18.44 51.31 -19.25
C ALA A 6 -17.33 50.26 -19.24
N GLY A 7 -16.82 49.92 -20.43
CA GLY A 7 -15.87 48.84 -20.67
C GLY A 7 -14.59 48.94 -19.84
N PHE A 8 -14.31 47.87 -19.10
CA PHE A 8 -12.96 47.52 -18.67
C PHE A 8 -12.50 46.33 -19.54
N GLY A 9 -11.36 46.50 -20.22
CA GLY A 9 -10.88 45.61 -21.28
C GLY A 9 -10.76 44.14 -20.88
N GLU A 10 -11.00 43.27 -21.86
CA GLU A 10 -11.00 41.79 -21.78
C GLU A 10 -9.85 41.17 -20.97
N ASN A 11 -8.70 41.84 -20.86
CA ASN A 11 -7.52 41.36 -20.14
C ASN A 11 -7.71 41.15 -18.63
N HIS A 12 -8.53 41.97 -17.93
CA HIS A 12 -8.67 41.83 -16.48
C HIS A 12 -9.56 40.62 -16.09
N TYR A 13 -10.59 40.32 -16.88
CA TYR A 13 -11.44 39.14 -16.66
C TYR A 13 -10.68 37.85 -16.97
N GLN A 14 -9.87 37.84 -18.03
CA GLN A 14 -9.02 36.70 -18.37
C GLN A 14 -7.97 36.44 -17.29
N ALA A 15 -7.35 37.48 -16.72
CA ALA A 15 -6.39 37.34 -15.64
C ALA A 15 -7.00 36.75 -14.36
N ILE A 16 -8.20 37.19 -13.96
CA ILE A 16 -8.92 36.65 -12.80
C ILE A 16 -9.34 35.19 -13.04
N PHE A 17 -9.83 34.87 -14.24
CA PHE A 17 -10.23 33.51 -14.59
C PHE A 17 -9.02 32.55 -14.67
N GLN A 18 -7.91 33.01 -15.22
CA GLN A 18 -6.64 32.28 -15.24
C GLN A 18 -6.11 32.07 -13.82
N CYS A 19 -6.20 33.07 -12.95
CA CYS A 19 -5.80 32.95 -11.55
C CYS A 19 -6.68 31.94 -10.79
N MET A 20 -8.01 31.95 -11.00
CA MET A 20 -8.91 30.94 -10.42
C MET A 20 -8.63 29.53 -10.94
N LYS A 21 -8.41 29.35 -12.25
CA LYS A 21 -7.99 28.05 -12.82
C LYS A 21 -6.66 27.57 -12.26
N THR A 22 -5.68 28.46 -12.15
CA THR A 22 -4.36 28.11 -11.62
C THR A 22 -4.45 27.76 -10.13
N ALA A 23 -5.23 28.51 -9.35
CA ALA A 23 -5.50 28.21 -7.96
C ALA A 23 -6.20 26.85 -7.78
N GLN A 24 -7.21 26.56 -8.61
CA GLN A 24 -7.94 25.29 -8.57
C GLN A 24 -7.06 24.09 -8.96
N ASN A 25 -6.32 24.19 -10.07
CA ASN A 25 -5.36 23.17 -10.48
C ASN A 25 -4.23 22.99 -9.45
N SER A 26 -3.80 24.06 -8.78
CA SER A 26 -2.79 23.99 -7.73
C SER A 26 -3.31 23.28 -6.48
N SER A 27 -4.59 23.45 -6.13
CA SER A 27 -5.22 22.70 -5.02
C SER A 27 -5.33 21.21 -5.33
N GLU A 28 -5.76 20.85 -6.54
CA GLU A 28 -5.81 19.45 -7.00
C GLU A 28 -4.41 18.81 -7.00
N SER A 29 -3.39 19.53 -7.47
CA SER A 29 -1.99 19.06 -7.44
C SER A 29 -1.44 18.90 -6.01
N VAL A 30 -1.83 19.78 -5.08
CA VAL A 30 -1.44 19.69 -3.66
C VAL A 30 -2.11 18.50 -2.99
N GLU A 31 -3.37 18.20 -3.29
CA GLU A 31 -4.06 17.02 -2.79
C GLU A 31 -3.42 15.73 -3.31
N GLU A 32 -3.06 15.68 -4.60
CA GLU A 32 -2.36 14.54 -5.18
C GLU A 32 -0.97 14.34 -4.56
N LEU A 33 -0.20 15.41 -4.37
CA LEU A 33 1.09 15.35 -3.69
C LEU A 33 0.96 14.89 -2.24
N LYS A 34 -0.05 15.36 -1.50
CA LYS A 34 -0.32 14.90 -0.13
C LYS A 34 -0.62 13.41 -0.09
N TRP A 35 -1.48 12.94 -0.98
CA TRP A 35 -1.80 11.52 -1.10
C TRP A 35 -0.55 10.67 -1.37
N GLN A 36 0.30 11.10 -2.31
CA GLN A 36 1.57 10.41 -2.59
C GLN A 36 2.50 10.43 -1.37
N LEU A 37 2.53 11.54 -0.61
CA LEU A 37 3.35 11.66 0.60
C LEU A 37 2.87 10.73 1.72
N GLU A 38 1.56 10.61 1.90
CA GLU A 38 0.94 9.67 2.84
C GLU A 38 1.29 8.23 2.48
N GLN A 39 1.13 7.84 1.21
CA GLN A 39 1.52 6.51 0.71
C GLN A 39 3.01 6.21 0.97
N ARG A 40 3.90 7.19 0.70
CA ARG A 40 5.33 7.03 0.97
C ARG A 40 5.64 6.95 2.46
N ASN A 41 4.94 7.69 3.30
CA ASN A 41 5.12 7.64 4.74
C ASN A 41 4.69 6.28 5.31
N ASP A 42 3.60 5.70 4.82
CA ASP A 42 3.13 4.37 5.21
C ASP A 42 4.12 3.27 4.77
N GLU A 43 4.64 3.36 3.54
CA GLU A 43 5.70 2.47 3.02
C GLU A 43 6.96 2.54 3.91
N LEU A 44 7.41 3.75 4.24
CA LEU A 44 8.58 3.97 5.10
C LEU A 44 8.36 3.50 6.53
N ALA A 45 7.15 3.66 7.07
CA ALA A 45 6.78 3.17 8.40
C ALA A 45 6.84 1.64 8.46
N LEU A 46 6.35 0.95 7.43
CA LEU A 46 6.48 -0.51 7.30
C LEU A 46 7.94 -0.94 7.30
N ILE A 47 8.75 -0.36 6.40
CA ILE A 47 10.18 -0.68 6.27
C ILE A 47 10.90 -0.48 7.61
N ASN A 48 10.71 0.67 8.26
CA ASN A 48 11.33 0.97 9.55
C ASN A 48 10.88 0.02 10.65
N SER A 49 9.60 -0.36 10.70
CA SER A 49 9.09 -1.32 11.67
C SER A 49 9.76 -2.70 11.51
N VAL A 50 9.90 -3.17 10.27
CA VAL A 50 10.58 -4.43 9.97
C VAL A 50 12.06 -4.37 10.37
N LEU A 51 12.78 -3.32 9.95
CA LEU A 51 14.20 -3.14 10.29
C LEU A 51 14.43 -3.03 11.80
N THR A 52 13.56 -2.33 12.52
CA THR A 52 13.61 -2.24 13.99
C THR A 52 13.36 -3.60 14.64
N GLY A 53 12.43 -4.38 14.12
CA GLY A 53 12.19 -5.76 14.56
C GLY A 53 13.42 -6.64 14.38
N LEU A 54 14.04 -6.61 13.20
CA LEU A 54 15.27 -7.36 12.91
C LEU A 54 16.43 -6.96 13.84
N SER A 55 16.55 -5.68 14.18
CA SER A 55 17.60 -5.16 15.08
C SER A 55 17.46 -5.69 16.53
N ARG A 56 16.25 -6.10 16.95
CA ARG A 56 15.97 -6.55 18.33
C ARG A 56 16.41 -7.98 18.67
N LYS A 57 17.20 -8.67 17.82
CA LYS A 57 17.51 -10.12 17.95
C LYS A 57 16.24 -10.98 18.08
N LEU A 58 15.19 -10.62 17.35
CA LEU A 58 13.98 -11.44 17.28
C LEU A 58 14.31 -12.79 16.63
N GLY A 59 13.72 -13.87 17.15
CA GLY A 59 13.71 -15.14 16.44
C GLY A 59 12.92 -15.05 15.13
N ILE A 60 13.16 -16.00 14.23
CA ILE A 60 12.56 -15.96 12.88
C ILE A 60 11.02 -15.98 12.90
N ASN A 61 10.42 -16.64 13.90
CA ASN A 61 8.97 -16.69 14.05
C ASN A 61 8.39 -15.34 14.51
N GLU A 62 9.08 -14.67 15.44
CA GLU A 62 8.71 -13.33 15.90
C GLU A 62 8.82 -12.30 14.77
N ILE A 63 9.73 -12.49 13.81
CA ILE A 63 9.81 -11.68 12.61
C ILE A 63 8.57 -11.89 11.72
N PHE A 64 8.15 -13.13 11.49
CA PHE A 64 6.94 -13.40 10.70
C PHE A 64 5.69 -12.81 11.34
N GLU A 65 5.54 -12.92 12.66
CA GLU A 65 4.43 -12.29 13.39
C GLU A 65 4.46 -10.76 13.27
N LEU A 66 5.61 -10.13 13.49
CA LEU A 66 5.74 -8.68 13.39
C LEU A 66 5.40 -8.16 11.98
N VAL A 67 5.96 -8.81 10.95
CA VAL A 67 5.73 -8.43 9.55
C VAL A 67 4.25 -8.65 9.19
N GLY A 68 3.71 -9.82 9.52
CA GLY A 68 2.32 -10.18 9.24
C GLY A 68 1.32 -9.19 9.86
N GLU A 69 1.48 -8.89 11.15
CA GLU A 69 0.63 -7.92 11.84
C GLU A 69 0.72 -6.53 11.22
N LYS A 70 1.92 -6.07 10.87
CA LYS A 70 2.09 -4.75 10.27
C LYS A 70 1.43 -4.62 8.90
N ILE A 71 1.57 -5.64 8.05
CA ILE A 71 0.89 -5.67 6.74
C ILE A 71 -0.63 -5.68 6.95
N ARG A 72 -1.13 -6.50 7.90
CA ARG A 72 -2.56 -6.56 8.23
C ARG A 72 -3.11 -5.20 8.69
N GLU A 73 -2.38 -4.50 9.57
CA GLU A 73 -2.76 -3.18 10.09
C GLU A 73 -2.83 -2.12 8.99
N ILE A 74 -1.81 -2.03 8.13
CA ILE A 74 -1.71 -1.01 7.07
C ILE A 74 -2.78 -1.22 6.01
N PHE A 75 -2.89 -2.45 5.49
CA PHE A 75 -3.82 -2.75 4.40
C PHE A 75 -5.24 -3.07 4.87
N LYS A 76 -5.47 -3.13 6.19
CA LYS A 76 -6.74 -3.57 6.79
C LYS A 76 -7.21 -4.90 6.17
N ALA A 77 -6.26 -5.81 5.94
CA ALA A 77 -6.48 -7.03 5.19
C ALA A 77 -7.43 -7.98 5.95
N GLN A 78 -8.46 -8.49 5.25
CA GLN A 78 -9.35 -9.51 5.82
C GLN A 78 -8.70 -10.90 5.86
N VAL A 79 -7.79 -11.15 4.91
CA VAL A 79 -7.07 -12.42 4.75
C VAL A 79 -5.62 -12.12 4.39
N ILE A 80 -4.68 -12.75 5.09
CA ILE A 80 -3.25 -12.68 4.79
C ILE A 80 -2.54 -13.92 5.31
N ASP A 81 -1.64 -14.47 4.48
CA ASP A 81 -0.75 -15.56 4.85
C ASP A 81 0.69 -15.21 4.48
N ILE A 82 1.65 -15.53 5.36
CA ILE A 82 3.07 -15.59 5.03
C ILE A 82 3.49 -17.05 5.03
N VAL A 83 4.02 -17.51 3.90
CA VAL A 83 4.32 -18.92 3.66
C VAL A 83 5.78 -19.09 3.25
N THR A 84 6.44 -20.06 3.87
CA THR A 84 7.79 -20.47 3.44
C THR A 84 7.69 -21.61 2.44
N TYR A 85 8.64 -21.70 1.51
CA TYR A 85 8.76 -22.79 0.54
C TYR A 85 10.13 -23.45 0.66
N ASP A 86 10.14 -24.77 0.89
CA ASP A 86 11.34 -25.59 0.84
C ASP A 86 11.41 -26.34 -0.49
N ARG A 87 12.43 -26.00 -1.29
CA ARG A 87 12.67 -26.62 -2.60
C ARG A 87 13.11 -28.08 -2.50
N ALA A 88 13.78 -28.50 -1.42
CA ALA A 88 14.29 -29.86 -1.28
C ALA A 88 13.15 -30.86 -1.06
N THR A 89 12.18 -30.49 -0.23
CA THR A 89 11.00 -31.31 0.07
C THR A 89 9.80 -30.99 -0.82
N ASN A 90 9.85 -29.86 -1.54
CA ASN A 90 8.76 -29.30 -2.33
C ASN A 90 7.50 -29.03 -1.49
N LEU A 91 7.69 -28.51 -0.27
CA LEU A 91 6.61 -28.21 0.66
C LEU A 91 6.55 -26.71 0.97
N ILE A 92 5.33 -26.22 1.15
CA ILE A 92 5.04 -24.92 1.74
C ILE A 92 4.53 -25.09 3.17
N GLU A 93 4.88 -24.18 4.05
CA GLU A 93 4.44 -24.16 5.44
C GLU A 93 4.09 -22.73 5.87
N ASP A 94 2.95 -22.57 6.54
CA ASP A 94 2.49 -21.27 7.01
C ASP A 94 3.35 -20.81 8.19
N ARG A 95 3.77 -19.55 8.14
CA ARG A 95 4.53 -18.89 9.22
C ARG A 95 3.74 -17.79 9.91
N TYR A 96 2.69 -17.30 9.23
CA TYR A 96 1.72 -16.36 9.75
C TYR A 96 0.44 -16.55 8.94
N SER A 97 -0.72 -16.52 9.61
CA SER A 97 -2.02 -16.54 8.96
C SER A 97 -3.01 -15.69 9.73
N TYR A 98 -3.86 -14.97 9.00
CA TYR A 98 -5.02 -14.30 9.54
C TYR A 98 -6.15 -14.37 8.52
N GLU A 99 -7.27 -14.98 8.86
CA GLU A 99 -8.48 -15.02 8.04
C GLU A 99 -9.69 -14.66 8.92
N LYS A 100 -10.16 -13.42 8.84
CA LYS A 100 -11.34 -12.91 9.56
C LYS A 100 -11.34 -13.23 11.06
N GLY A 101 -10.17 -13.21 11.69
CA GLY A 101 -9.99 -13.50 13.11
C GLY A 101 -9.51 -14.91 13.42
N ASP A 102 -9.57 -15.84 12.47
CA ASP A 102 -8.87 -17.13 12.56
C ASP A 102 -7.37 -16.92 12.31
N ARG A 103 -6.53 -17.59 13.10
CA ARG A 103 -5.07 -17.55 13.02
C ARG A 103 -4.45 -18.95 12.91
N THR A 104 -5.27 -19.94 12.52
CA THR A 104 -4.83 -21.33 12.38
C THR A 104 -3.74 -21.45 11.32
N LEU A 105 -2.59 -22.00 11.70
CA LEU A 105 -1.50 -22.28 10.77
C LEU A 105 -1.70 -23.66 10.15
N VAL A 106 -1.60 -23.76 8.82
CA VAL A 106 -1.58 -25.04 8.13
C VAL A 106 -0.14 -25.53 8.02
N GLY A 107 0.08 -26.77 8.46
CA GLY A 107 1.38 -27.43 8.39
C GLY A 107 1.89 -27.68 6.96
N PRO A 108 3.04 -28.36 6.83
CA PRO A 108 3.69 -28.60 5.55
C PRO A 108 2.78 -29.30 4.53
N ARG A 109 2.69 -28.73 3.32
CA ARG A 109 1.85 -29.25 2.24
C ARG A 109 2.45 -28.94 0.87
N ALA A 110 2.11 -29.75 -0.14
CA ALA A 110 2.54 -29.48 -1.51
C ALA A 110 1.87 -28.19 -2.06
N PRO A 111 2.60 -27.33 -2.79
CA PRO A 111 2.04 -26.11 -3.36
C PRO A 111 1.02 -26.44 -4.46
N LYS A 112 -0.09 -25.69 -4.48
CA LYS A 112 -1.18 -25.82 -5.47
C LYS A 112 -1.71 -24.45 -5.87
N GLY A 113 -2.46 -24.37 -6.97
CA GLY A 113 -3.14 -23.15 -7.43
C GLY A 113 -2.17 -21.98 -7.64
N PHE A 114 -2.54 -20.79 -7.16
CA PHE A 114 -1.77 -19.56 -7.29
C PHE A 114 -0.36 -19.65 -6.68
N ARG A 115 -0.20 -20.33 -5.54
CA ARG A 115 1.12 -20.50 -4.90
C ARG A 115 2.06 -21.29 -5.78
N LYS A 116 1.58 -22.36 -6.41
CA LYS A 116 2.38 -23.14 -7.37
C LYS A 116 2.75 -22.29 -8.58
N HIS A 117 1.81 -21.54 -9.13
CA HIS A 117 2.07 -20.65 -10.28
C HIS A 117 3.17 -19.63 -9.97
N ILE A 118 3.14 -19.01 -8.79
CA ILE A 118 4.17 -18.05 -8.36
C ILE A 118 5.53 -18.74 -8.18
N ILE A 119 5.56 -19.94 -7.57
CA ILE A 119 6.80 -20.70 -7.39
C ILE A 119 7.44 -21.10 -8.73
N ASP A 120 6.62 -21.52 -9.70
CA ASP A 120 7.11 -21.97 -11.00
C ASP A 120 7.64 -20.79 -11.85
N ASN A 121 6.97 -19.64 -11.81
CA ASN A 121 7.28 -18.50 -12.69
C ASN A 121 8.14 -17.42 -12.03
N GLY A 122 8.20 -17.40 -10.69
CA GLY A 122 8.92 -16.37 -9.92
C GLY A 122 8.32 -14.97 -10.01
N GLN A 123 7.09 -14.83 -10.49
CA GLN A 123 6.42 -13.54 -10.67
C GLN A 123 5.23 -13.37 -9.71
N PRO A 124 5.01 -12.16 -9.17
CA PRO A 124 3.78 -11.85 -8.43
C PRO A 124 2.54 -12.07 -9.30
N LEU A 125 1.47 -12.57 -8.69
CA LEU A 125 0.19 -12.76 -9.34
C LEU A 125 -0.86 -11.86 -8.69
N ILE A 126 -1.51 -11.03 -9.50
CA ILE A 126 -2.61 -10.13 -9.12
C ILE A 126 -3.80 -10.50 -10.01
N ILE A 127 -4.96 -10.70 -9.41
CA ILE A 127 -6.21 -11.12 -10.08
C ILE A 127 -7.38 -10.23 -9.67
#